data_AF-A0A5B8JMA4-F1
#
_entry.id   AF-A0A5B8JMA4-F1
#
_cell.length_a   1.000
_cell.length_b   1.000
_cell.length_c   1.000
_cell.angle_alpha   90.00
_cell.angle_beta   90.00
_cell.angle_gamma   90.00
#
_symmetry.space_group_name_H-M   'P 1'
#
loop_
_entity.id
_entity.type
_entity.pdbx_description
1 polymer ?
#
loop_
_entity_poly.entity_id
_entity_poly.type
_entity_poly.pdbx_seq_one_letter_code
_entity_poly.pdbx_strand_id
1 'polypeptide(L)'
;MDSSMVGWATRLGERELGTVLPRRWAHSQGVAARAAGLGYLLGKDTVLLEAAATLHDFGYTPRLAVTGFHPLDGARFLRDEHGADERLVRLVANRSFVLLEAEERGLRKTLEAEFPLLSPRHTGVPPRTAPGRQRNADTDHDITQPLMAVP
;
A
#
# COMPACT_ATOMS: atom_id res chain seq x y z
N MET A 1 -3.24 -2.63 27.75
CA MET A 1 -4.46 -2.01 27.18
C MET A 1 -4.30 -1.61 25.70
N ASP A 2 -3.28 -2.07 24.97
CA ASP A 2 -3.17 -1.86 23.51
C ASP A 2 -3.78 -2.99 22.65
N SER A 3 -4.67 -3.79 23.23
CA SER A 3 -5.50 -4.78 22.52
C SER A 3 -6.66 -4.15 21.75
N SER A 4 -6.89 -2.83 21.88
CA SER A 4 -8.02 -2.14 21.26
C SER A 4 -7.86 -2.02 19.74
N MET A 5 -6.68 -1.63 19.24
CA MET A 5 -6.42 -1.44 17.81
C MET A 5 -6.37 -2.77 17.06
N VAL A 6 -5.58 -3.74 17.55
CA VAL A 6 -5.49 -5.08 16.93
C VAL A 6 -6.86 -5.76 16.97
N GLY A 7 -7.54 -5.77 18.12
CA GLY A 7 -8.85 -6.39 18.23
C GLY A 7 -9.90 -5.72 17.32
N TRP A 8 -9.85 -4.39 17.16
CA TRP A 8 -10.69 -3.69 16.18
C TRP A 8 -10.35 -4.08 14.74
N ALA A 9 -9.07 -4.11 14.38
CA ALA A 9 -8.60 -4.51 13.06
C ALA A 9 -9.01 -5.94 12.71
N THR A 10 -8.92 -6.88 13.67
CA THR A 10 -9.36 -8.27 13.50
C THR A 10 -10.86 -8.35 13.21
N ARG A 11 -11.70 -7.67 14.01
CA ARG A 11 -13.16 -7.67 13.79
C ARG A 11 -13.55 -7.02 12.47
N LEU A 12 -12.83 -5.99 12.06
CA LEU A 12 -13.04 -5.35 10.76
C LEU A 12 -12.64 -6.28 9.61
N GLY A 13 -11.43 -6.85 9.67
CA GLY A 13 -10.94 -7.80 8.66
C GLY A 13 -11.85 -9.02 8.52
N GLU A 14 -12.31 -9.59 9.64
CA GLU A 14 -13.24 -10.73 9.63
C GLU A 14 -14.59 -10.37 9.00
N ARG A 15 -15.16 -9.21 9.33
CA ARG A 15 -16.43 -8.75 8.73
C ARG A 15 -16.31 -8.57 7.22
N GLU A 16 -15.22 -7.96 6.76
CA GLU A 16 -15.06 -7.59 5.35
C GLU A 16 -14.55 -8.76 4.49
N LEU A 17 -13.70 -9.65 5.03
CA LEU A 17 -13.09 -10.74 4.26
C LEU A 17 -13.58 -12.14 4.65
N GLY A 18 -14.05 -12.35 5.88
CA GLY A 18 -14.23 -13.68 6.47
C GLY A 18 -15.19 -14.58 5.68
N THR A 19 -16.28 -14.01 5.17
CA THR A 19 -17.28 -14.74 4.37
C THR A 19 -17.00 -14.65 2.87
N VAL A 20 -16.66 -13.47 2.37
CA VAL A 20 -16.52 -13.22 0.92
C VAL A 20 -15.19 -13.69 0.35
N LEU A 21 -14.10 -13.66 1.14
CA LEU A 21 -12.73 -13.96 0.72
C LEU A 21 -11.97 -14.75 1.80
N PRO A 22 -12.46 -15.93 2.22
CA PRO A 22 -11.95 -16.65 3.41
C PRO A 22 -10.47 -17.01 3.31
N ARG A 23 -9.96 -17.31 2.10
CA ARG A 23 -8.52 -17.59 1.88
C ARG A 23 -7.64 -16.36 2.15
N ARG A 24 -8.10 -15.16 1.76
CA ARG A 24 -7.40 -13.90 2.06
C ARG A 24 -7.50 -13.53 3.53
N TRP A 25 -8.63 -13.83 4.17
CA TRP A 25 -8.76 -13.66 5.61
C TRP A 25 -7.76 -14.55 6.36
N ALA A 26 -7.67 -15.83 6.01
CA ALA A 26 -6.67 -16.74 6.58
C ALA A 26 -5.22 -16.27 6.32
N HIS A 27 -4.94 -15.76 5.13
CA HIS A 27 -3.64 -15.14 4.82
C HIS A 27 -3.33 -13.96 5.75
N SER A 28 -4.27 -13.02 5.88
CA SER A 28 -4.11 -11.82 6.70
C SER A 28 -3.85 -12.17 8.18
N GLN A 29 -4.58 -13.15 8.72
CA GLN A 29 -4.34 -13.69 10.07
C GLN A 29 -2.91 -14.25 10.22
N GLY A 30 -2.43 -15.00 9.22
CA GLY A 30 -1.06 -15.54 9.22
C GLY A 30 0.02 -14.46 9.16
N VAL A 31 -0.21 -13.36 8.42
CA VAL A 31 0.71 -12.21 8.40
C VAL A 31 0.67 -11.45 9.73
N ALA A 32 -0.51 -11.24 10.31
CA ALA A 32 -0.68 -10.61 11.61
C ALA A 32 0.04 -11.39 12.73
N ALA A 33 -0.09 -12.72 12.76
CA ALA A 33 0.63 -13.57 13.72
C ALA A 33 2.16 -13.44 13.59
N ARG A 34 2.68 -13.33 12.35
CA ARG A 34 4.12 -13.06 12.11
C ARG A 34 4.52 -11.67 12.60
N ALA A 35 3.69 -10.65 12.36
CA ALA A 35 3.94 -9.29 12.84
C ALA A 35 3.97 -9.22 14.38
N ALA A 36 3.06 -9.92 15.06
CA ALA A 36 3.06 -10.04 16.52
C ALA A 36 4.37 -10.65 17.05
N GLY A 37 4.90 -11.66 16.34
CA GLY A 37 6.20 -12.28 16.65
C GLY A 37 7.41 -11.35 16.59
N LEU A 38 7.29 -10.18 15.95
CA LEU A 38 8.34 -9.14 15.89
C LEU A 38 8.29 -8.17 17.10
N GLY A 39 7.44 -8.46 18.09
CA GLY A 39 7.29 -7.72 19.36
C GLY A 39 8.58 -7.17 19.95
N TYR A 40 9.57 -8.06 20.11
CA TYR A 40 10.84 -7.75 20.76
C TYR A 40 11.70 -6.73 20.00
N LEU A 41 11.53 -6.61 18.68
CA LEU A 41 12.28 -5.66 17.84
C LEU A 41 11.59 -4.30 17.77
N LEU A 42 10.26 -4.29 17.76
CA LEU A 42 9.47 -3.12 17.40
C LEU A 42 8.84 -2.43 18.62
N GLY A 43 8.80 -3.09 19.77
CA GLY A 43 8.24 -2.55 21.01
C GLY A 43 6.81 -2.03 20.81
N LYS A 44 6.59 -0.74 21.04
CA LYS A 44 5.27 -0.10 20.92
C LYS A 44 4.70 -0.08 19.49
N ASP A 45 5.54 -0.18 18.45
CA ASP A 45 5.05 -0.18 17.07
C ASP A 45 4.55 -1.55 16.60
N THR A 46 4.73 -2.61 17.40
CA THR A 46 4.19 -3.94 17.09
C THR A 46 2.68 -3.92 16.94
N VAL A 47 1.97 -3.19 17.81
CA VAL A 47 0.50 -3.06 17.77
C VAL A 47 0.04 -2.45 16.44
N LEU A 48 0.74 -1.42 15.99
CA LEU A 48 0.47 -0.76 14.71
C LEU A 48 0.78 -1.68 13.53
N LEU A 49 1.92 -2.37 13.56
CA LEU A 49 2.31 -3.30 12.50
C LEU A 49 1.35 -4.49 12.40
N GLU A 50 0.92 -5.05 13.52
CA GLU A 50 -0.02 -6.16 13.59
C GLU A 50 -1.41 -5.76 13.06
N ALA A 51 -1.90 -4.57 13.45
CA ALA A 51 -3.14 -4.03 12.90
C ALA A 51 -3.04 -3.78 11.39
N ALA A 52 -1.92 -3.21 10.91
CA ALA A 52 -1.69 -3.00 9.49
C ALA A 52 -1.60 -4.33 8.73
N ALA A 53 -0.90 -5.32 9.26
CA ALA A 53 -0.82 -6.66 8.69
C ALA A 53 -2.19 -7.35 8.61
N THR A 54 -3.02 -7.17 9.62
CA THR A 54 -4.39 -7.69 9.66
C THR A 54 -5.26 -7.09 8.56
N LEU A 55 -5.08 -5.80 8.25
CA LEU A 55 -5.90 -5.06 7.29
C LEU A 55 -5.25 -4.91 5.91
N HIS A 56 -4.01 -5.34 5.67
CA HIS A 56 -3.29 -4.97 4.43
C HIS A 56 -3.97 -5.42 3.12
N ASP A 57 -4.80 -6.46 3.19
CA ASP A 57 -5.51 -7.07 2.05
C ASP A 57 -7.03 -6.81 2.10
N PHE A 58 -7.55 -6.08 3.09
CA PHE A 58 -9.01 -5.95 3.25
C PHE A 58 -9.67 -5.13 2.14
N GLY A 59 -8.91 -4.25 1.47
CA GLY A 59 -9.37 -3.50 0.30
C GLY A 59 -9.77 -4.37 -0.90
N TYR A 60 -9.44 -5.67 -0.90
CA TYR A 60 -9.94 -6.65 -1.88
C TYR A 60 -11.44 -6.95 -1.74
N THR A 61 -12.06 -6.56 -0.64
CA THR A 61 -13.50 -6.74 -0.42
C THR A 61 -14.29 -6.06 -1.55
N PRO A 62 -15.18 -6.76 -2.28
CA PRO A 62 -15.83 -6.22 -3.47
C PRO A 62 -16.57 -4.89 -3.23
N ARG A 63 -17.20 -4.71 -2.07
CA ARG A 63 -17.93 -3.48 -1.74
C ARG A 63 -17.05 -2.25 -1.57
N LEU A 64 -15.74 -2.45 -1.36
CA LEU A 64 -14.77 -1.38 -1.16
C LEU A 64 -14.12 -0.93 -2.47
N ALA A 65 -14.27 -1.68 -3.55
CA ALA A 65 -13.58 -1.45 -4.82
C ALA A 65 -14.18 -0.24 -5.59
N VAL A 66 -13.78 0.97 -5.21
CA VAL A 66 -14.18 2.22 -5.89
C VAL A 66 -13.31 2.49 -7.12
N THR A 67 -12.00 2.37 -6.99
CA THR A 67 -11.04 2.54 -8.10
C THR A 67 -10.56 1.20 -8.66
N GLY A 68 -10.82 0.10 -7.95
CA GLY A 68 -10.27 -1.21 -8.24
C GLY A 68 -8.78 -1.32 -7.87
N PHE A 69 -8.20 -0.28 -7.26
CA PHE A 69 -6.87 -0.29 -6.69
C PHE A 69 -6.97 -0.44 -5.17
N HIS A 70 -7.02 -1.70 -4.74
CA HIS A 70 -7.34 -2.11 -3.37
C HIS A 70 -6.54 -1.42 -2.25
N PRO A 71 -5.22 -1.11 -2.40
CA PRO A 71 -4.49 -0.36 -1.38
C PRO A 71 -5.07 1.04 -1.14
N LEU A 72 -5.41 1.75 -2.22
CA LEU A 72 -6.00 3.08 -2.15
C LEU A 72 -7.44 3.02 -1.62
N ASP A 73 -8.24 2.12 -2.17
CA ASP A 73 -9.65 1.96 -1.80
C ASP A 73 -9.81 1.58 -0.33
N GLY A 74 -9.01 0.61 0.15
CA GLY A 74 -8.99 0.23 1.56
C GLY A 74 -8.53 1.36 2.47
N ALA A 75 -7.46 2.08 2.10
CA ALA A 75 -6.99 3.20 2.90
C ALA A 75 -8.02 4.33 3.02
N ARG A 76 -8.71 4.68 1.93
CA ARG A 76 -9.81 5.65 1.95
C ARG A 76 -10.94 5.19 2.85
N PHE A 77 -11.36 3.93 2.74
CA PHE A 77 -12.39 3.39 3.62
C PHE A 77 -12.02 3.49 5.11
N LEU A 78 -10.78 3.13 5.49
CA LEU A 78 -10.32 3.26 6.88
C LEU A 78 -10.31 4.72 7.35
N ARG A 79 -9.88 5.65 6.49
CA ARG A 79 -9.86 7.09 6.79
C ARG A 79 -11.28 7.64 6.94
N ASP A 80 -12.13 7.38 5.96
CA ASP A 80 -13.38 8.11 5.75
C ASP A 80 -14.55 7.51 6.55
N GLU A 81 -14.67 6.18 6.62
CA GLU A 81 -15.78 5.52 7.34
C GLU A 81 -15.45 5.18 8.80
N HIS A 82 -14.17 5.05 9.14
CA HIS A 82 -13.73 4.64 10.47
C HIS A 82 -12.91 5.68 11.23
N GLY A 83 -12.46 6.76 10.58
CA GLY A 83 -11.60 7.76 11.22
C GLY A 83 -10.34 7.13 11.84
N ALA A 84 -9.80 6.10 11.19
CA ALA A 84 -8.71 5.30 11.75
C ALA A 84 -7.41 6.11 11.90
N ASP A 85 -6.51 5.62 12.76
CA ASP A 85 -5.19 6.21 12.99
C ASP A 85 -4.44 6.44 11.66
N GLU A 86 -3.92 7.65 11.47
CA GLU A 86 -3.29 8.06 10.21
C GLU A 86 -2.10 7.16 9.84
N ARG A 87 -1.31 6.71 10.83
CA ARG A 87 -0.16 5.84 10.56
C ARG A 87 -0.63 4.47 10.09
N LEU A 88 -1.71 3.96 10.66
CA LEU A 88 -2.30 2.69 10.24
C LEU A 88 -2.82 2.78 8.80
N VAL A 89 -3.59 3.82 8.50
CA VAL A 89 -4.12 4.06 7.15
C VAL A 89 -2.99 4.14 6.12
N ARG A 90 -1.92 4.87 6.44
CA ARG A 90 -0.76 5.02 5.56
C ARG A 90 0.02 3.71 5.38
N LEU A 91 0.13 2.86 6.41
CA LEU A 91 0.74 1.54 6.26
C LEU A 91 -0.07 0.62 5.34
N VAL A 92 -1.41 0.65 5.46
CA VAL A 92 -2.30 -0.12 4.58
C VAL A 92 -2.19 0.38 3.13
N ALA A 93 -2.12 1.70 2.94
CA ALA A 93 -1.92 2.30 1.61
C ALA A 93 -0.54 2.00 1.00
N ASN A 94 0.49 1.79 1.82
CA ASN A 94 1.88 1.73 1.39
C ASN A 94 2.54 0.35 1.55
N ARG A 95 1.95 -0.66 0.92
CA ARG A 95 2.53 -2.01 0.82
C ARG A 95 3.66 -2.09 -0.21
N SER A 96 4.38 -3.21 -0.19
CA SER A 96 5.39 -3.53 -1.19
C SER A 96 4.84 -3.34 -2.61
N PHE A 97 5.65 -2.73 -3.48
CA PHE A 97 5.35 -2.46 -4.90
C PHE A 97 4.15 -1.53 -5.19
N VAL A 98 3.51 -0.92 -4.19
CA VAL A 98 2.30 -0.14 -4.40
C VAL A 98 2.48 1.03 -5.38
N LEU A 99 3.63 1.69 -5.37
CA LEU A 99 3.90 2.83 -6.25
C LEU A 99 4.04 2.41 -7.71
N LEU A 100 4.56 1.21 -7.97
CA LEU A 100 4.64 0.65 -9.31
C LEU A 100 3.24 0.26 -9.79
N GLU A 101 2.47 -0.46 -8.96
CA GLU A 101 1.08 -0.81 -9.29
C GLU A 101 0.20 0.43 -9.52
N ALA A 102 0.42 1.49 -8.74
CA ALA A 102 -0.30 2.75 -8.89
C ALA A 102 0.11 3.49 -10.18
N GLU A 103 1.38 3.41 -10.61
CA GLU A 103 1.84 3.99 -11.87
C GLU A 103 1.14 3.33 -13.05
N GLU A 104 1.10 1.99 -13.09
CA GLU A 104 0.43 1.21 -14.16
C GLU A 104 -1.07 1.53 -14.27
N ARG A 105 -1.67 2.03 -13.19
CA ARG A 105 -3.09 2.40 -13.11
C ARG A 105 -3.34 3.90 -13.26
N GLY A 106 -2.30 4.71 -13.43
CA GLY A 106 -2.41 6.18 -13.47
C GLY A 106 -2.83 6.83 -12.15
N LEU A 107 -2.73 6.10 -11.03
CA LEU A 107 -3.18 6.53 -9.70
C LEU A 107 -2.04 6.93 -8.76
N ARG A 108 -0.78 6.88 -9.22
CA ARG A 108 0.38 7.18 -8.37
C ARG A 108 0.30 8.54 -7.68
N LYS A 109 0.03 9.61 -8.43
CA LYS A 109 -0.06 10.97 -7.88
C LYS A 109 -1.16 11.08 -6.83
N THR A 110 -2.29 10.44 -7.06
CA THR A 110 -3.42 10.39 -6.12
C THR A 110 -3.02 9.67 -4.84
N LEU A 111 -2.39 8.49 -4.96
CA LEU A 111 -1.92 7.71 -3.81
C LEU A 111 -0.89 8.49 -2.99
N GLU A 112 0.11 9.08 -3.63
CA GLU A 112 1.18 9.85 -2.96
C GLU A 112 0.63 11.11 -2.28
N ALA A 113 -0.38 11.76 -2.86
CA ALA A 113 -1.02 12.94 -2.28
C ALA A 113 -1.90 12.60 -1.06
N GLU A 114 -2.68 11.52 -1.13
CA GLU A 114 -3.59 11.15 -0.05
C GLU A 114 -2.91 10.38 1.08
N PHE A 115 -1.94 9.52 0.75
CA PHE A 115 -1.31 8.61 1.69
C PHE A 115 0.21 8.57 1.47
N PRO A 116 0.92 9.67 1.76
CA PRO A 116 2.37 9.73 1.59
C PRO A 116 3.06 8.65 2.44
N LEU A 117 4.18 8.12 1.94
CA LEU A 117 5.01 7.16 2.68
C LEU A 117 5.29 7.67 4.10
N LEU A 118 5.20 6.78 5.09
CA LEU A 118 5.64 7.12 6.43
C LEU A 118 7.14 7.45 6.39
N SER A 119 7.48 8.67 6.79
CA SER A 119 8.88 9.02 6.99
C SER A 119 9.44 8.07 8.06
N PRO A 120 10.60 7.42 7.80
CA PRO A 120 11.30 6.74 8.88
C PRO A 120 11.48 7.76 10.00
N ARG A 121 11.14 7.41 11.25
CA ARG A 121 11.53 8.24 12.38
C ARG A 121 13.05 8.34 12.34
N HIS A 122 13.55 9.53 12.00
CA HIS A 122 14.96 9.89 11.81
C HIS A 122 15.96 8.77 12.15
N THR A 123 16.21 7.88 11.19
CA THR A 123 17.61 7.55 10.91
C THR A 123 18.07 8.72 10.03
N GLY A 124 19.27 9.26 10.24
CA GLY A 124 19.77 10.46 9.54
C GLY A 124 20.00 10.30 8.03
N VAL A 125 19.13 9.59 7.32
CA VAL A 125 19.20 9.31 5.89
C VAL A 125 18.19 10.21 5.18
N PRO A 126 18.61 11.11 4.28
CA PRO A 126 17.70 11.97 3.54
C PRO A 126 16.77 11.15 2.64
N PRO A 127 15.56 11.66 2.34
CA PRO A 127 14.61 10.98 1.45
C PRO A 127 15.25 10.75 0.08
N ARG A 128 15.08 9.54 -0.45
CA ARG A 128 15.52 9.21 -1.81
C ARG A 128 14.62 9.96 -2.78
N THR A 129 15.10 11.08 -3.31
CA THR A 129 14.47 11.74 -4.47
C THR A 129 14.50 10.77 -5.64
N ALA A 130 13.33 10.48 -6.22
CA ALA A 130 13.28 9.76 -7.49
C ALA A 130 14.05 10.58 -8.54
N PRO A 131 14.90 9.97 -9.38
CA PRO A 131 15.55 10.70 -10.46
C PRO A 131 14.46 11.24 -11.38
N GLY A 132 14.37 12.58 -11.47
CA GLY A 132 13.52 13.24 -12.42
C GLY A 132 13.87 12.74 -13.82
N ARG A 133 12.87 12.20 -14.52
CA ARG A 133 13.00 11.86 -15.93
C ARG A 133 13.17 13.19 -16.68
N GLN A 134 14.42 13.58 -16.92
CA GLN A 134 14.74 14.69 -17.80
C GLN A 134 14.24 14.30 -19.20
N ARG A 135 13.09 14.85 -19.59
CA ARG A 135 12.67 14.86 -20.99
C ARG A 135 13.51 15.95 -21.65
N ASN A 136 14.55 15.55 -22.36
CA ASN A 136 15.20 16.45 -23.31
C ASN A 136 14.29 16.50 -24.53
N ALA A 137 13.69 17.67 -24.76
CA ALA A 137 13.20 18.08 -26.06
C ALA A 137 14.37 18.67 -26.87
N ASP A 138 14.23 18.61 -28.19
CA ASP A 138 15.11 19.17 -29.23
C ASP A 138 16.30 18.26 -29.61
N THR A 139 16.53 17.84 -30.86
CA THR A 139 16.26 18.50 -32.14
C THR A 139 16.15 17.47 -33.28
N ASP A 140 15.37 17.86 -34.28
CA ASP A 140 15.15 17.30 -35.61
C ASP A 140 16.45 17.04 -36.42
N HIS A 141 16.61 15.83 -36.98
CA HIS A 141 17.33 15.63 -38.24
C HIS A 141 16.93 14.30 -38.92
N ASP A 142 16.11 14.48 -39.96
CA ASP A 142 16.06 13.75 -41.22
C ASP A 142 17.20 12.75 -41.49
N ILE A 143 16.87 11.46 -41.64
CA ILE A 143 17.38 10.66 -42.78
C ILE A 143 16.50 9.44 -43.08
N THR A 144 15.93 9.51 -44.27
CA THR A 144 15.26 8.51 -45.11
C THR A 144 16.05 7.19 -45.29
N GLN A 145 15.40 6.04 -45.00
CA GLN A 145 15.35 4.68 -45.66
C GLN A 145 16.58 4.05 -46.41
N PRO A 146 16.56 2.74 -46.78
CA PRO A 146 16.14 1.49 -46.10
C PRO A 146 17.12 0.30 -46.39
N LEU A 147 16.64 -0.95 -46.18
CA LEU A 147 16.93 -2.20 -46.92
C LEU A 147 17.76 -3.32 -46.21
N MET A 148 17.09 -4.44 -45.89
CA MET A 148 17.31 -5.79 -46.47
C MET A 148 16.99 -6.91 -45.47
N ALA A 149 16.12 -7.81 -45.93
CA ALA A 149 15.86 -9.13 -45.37
C ALA A 149 17.04 -10.09 -45.64
N VAL A 150 17.23 -11.09 -44.76
CA VAL A 150 18.14 -12.24 -44.95
C VAL A 150 17.62 -13.41 -44.09
N PRO A 151 17.76 -14.68 -44.52
CA PRO A 151 17.29 -15.32 -45.74
C PRO A 151 16.05 -16.22 -45.50
#